data_AF-A0A2H3DQC1-F1
#
_entry.id   AF-A0A2H3DQC1-F1
#
_cell.length_a   1.000
_cell.length_b   1.000
_cell.length_c   1.000
_cell.angle_alpha   90.00
_cell.angle_beta   90.00
_cell.angle_gamma   90.00
#
_symmetry.space_group_name_H-M   'P 1'
#
loop_
_entity.id
_entity.type
_entity.pdbx_description
1 polymer ?
#
loop_
_entity_poly.entity_id
_entity_poly.type
_entity_poly.pdbx_seq_one_letter_code
_entity_poly.pdbx_strand_id
1 'polypeptide(L)'
;MSFDMGPVTPLLLNIWIYPNLISNTILLPLLVATFLFSTRATRHPTLINLCMTWIFSGIFSLLLFYTGKYEVNSPEPPRLLCIVQASLIYGITPMWSVAVLVFVYHMVATTIEGWAFPGGSTVRLVVMLSAPYIAQCSFSIAALAISVSHPRLVNLRHRKLYCSLEHLRLYSAMGWFTFAVCVAIIAFEIYLAIFMYRNYRGMRQARHSTGLHLALLLRVLIFGLYILFGIAANFVFMYTQHTRIGDMYLATMGTVVLLVFGSQADVLRVWCFWRRDDLRKKPAQICPSHEPSWSIDLSKASSPEDKDEPLHLATTGLESGVPVYGDRHLNLGN
;
A
#
# COMPACT_ATOMS: atom_id res chain seq x y z
N MET A 1 -8.32 -25.04 -30.56
CA MET A 1 -9.77 -24.76 -30.39
C MET A 1 -9.97 -23.27 -30.20
N SER A 2 -10.29 -22.56 -31.27
CA SER A 2 -10.71 -21.16 -31.23
C SER A 2 -12.18 -21.14 -30.80
N PHE A 3 -12.45 -20.86 -29.52
CA PHE A 3 -13.80 -20.59 -29.06
C PHE A 3 -14.28 -19.29 -29.72
N ASP A 4 -15.20 -19.42 -30.68
CA ASP A 4 -15.82 -18.29 -31.34
C ASP A 4 -16.78 -17.63 -30.35
N MET A 5 -16.25 -16.67 -29.60
CA MET A 5 -17.02 -15.94 -28.62
C MET A 5 -17.78 -14.84 -29.33
N GLY A 6 -19.06 -15.09 -29.53
CA GLY A 6 -20.01 -14.11 -30.06
C GLY A 6 -20.19 -12.87 -29.16
N PRO A 7 -21.40 -12.32 -29.03
CA PRO A 7 -21.68 -10.98 -28.49
C PRO A 7 -21.29 -10.72 -27.01
N VAL A 8 -20.66 -11.69 -26.34
CA VAL A 8 -20.23 -11.61 -24.93
C VAL A 8 -18.91 -10.83 -24.75
N THR A 9 -18.11 -10.68 -25.81
CA THR A 9 -16.83 -9.97 -25.80
C THR A 9 -16.93 -8.49 -25.38
N PRO A 10 -17.86 -7.66 -25.92
CA PRO A 10 -17.98 -6.25 -25.54
C PRO A 10 -18.42 -6.05 -24.08
N LEU A 11 -19.27 -6.92 -23.54
CA LEU A 11 -19.71 -6.82 -22.14
C LEU A 11 -18.53 -7.03 -21.18
N LEU A 12 -17.72 -8.07 -21.41
CA LEU A 12 -16.54 -8.37 -20.59
C LEU A 12 -15.50 -7.24 -20.67
N LEU A 13 -15.29 -6.69 -21.88
CA LEU A 13 -14.41 -5.54 -22.09
C LEU A 13 -14.88 -4.34 -21.25
N ASN A 14 -16.17 -4.01 -21.32
CA ASN A 14 -16.75 -2.91 -20.55
C ASN A 14 -16.61 -3.13 -19.04
N ILE A 15 -16.92 -4.33 -18.56
CA ILE A 15 -16.77 -4.71 -17.14
C ILE A 15 -15.31 -4.58 -16.67
N TRP A 16 -14.33 -4.77 -17.55
CA TRP A 16 -12.93 -4.59 -17.22
C TRP A 16 -12.46 -3.13 -17.29
N ILE A 17 -12.89 -2.39 -18.32
CA ILE A 17 -12.49 -0.99 -18.55
C ILE A 17 -13.11 -0.07 -17.48
N TYR A 18 -14.40 -0.18 -17.20
CA TYR A 18 -15.09 0.77 -16.34
C TYR A 18 -14.51 0.84 -14.92
N PRO A 19 -14.26 -0.27 -14.20
CA PRO A 19 -13.63 -0.22 -12.88
C PRO A 19 -12.24 0.38 -12.91
N ASN A 20 -11.41 0.02 -13.89
CA ASN A 20 -10.07 0.59 -14.04
C ASN A 20 -10.13 2.10 -14.32
N LEU A 21 -11.00 2.53 -15.23
CA LEU A 21 -11.14 3.93 -15.59
C LEU A 21 -11.70 4.74 -14.41
N ILE A 22 -12.88 4.36 -13.93
CA ILE A 22 -13.60 5.10 -12.89
C ILE A 22 -12.82 5.05 -11.59
N SER A 23 -12.47 3.86 -11.09
CA SER A 23 -11.82 3.75 -9.79
C SER A 23 -10.36 4.21 -9.81
N ASN A 24 -9.53 3.67 -10.71
CA ASN A 24 -8.09 3.93 -10.67
C ASN A 24 -7.70 5.30 -11.21
N THR A 25 -8.41 5.84 -12.21
CA THR A 25 -7.98 7.09 -12.87
C THR A 25 -8.77 8.32 -12.47
N ILE A 26 -9.95 8.16 -11.84
CA ILE A 26 -10.77 9.31 -11.42
C ILE A 26 -10.92 9.34 -9.90
N LEU A 27 -11.51 8.30 -9.29
CA LEU A 27 -11.83 8.35 -7.87
C LEU A 27 -10.63 8.20 -6.94
N LEU A 28 -9.63 7.37 -7.27
CA LEU A 28 -8.42 7.26 -6.46
C LEU A 28 -7.56 8.53 -6.48
N PRO A 29 -7.33 9.21 -7.62
CA PRO A 29 -6.67 10.51 -7.62
C PRO A 29 -7.45 11.56 -6.83
N LEU A 30 -8.77 11.56 -6.92
CA LEU A 30 -9.63 12.43 -6.10
C LEU A 30 -9.46 12.13 -4.60
N LEU A 31 -9.36 10.86 -4.21
CA LEU A 31 -9.09 10.45 -2.84
C LEU A 31 -7.70 10.89 -2.37
N VAL A 32 -6.67 10.71 -3.19
CA VAL A 32 -5.30 11.19 -2.90
C VAL A 32 -5.27 12.70 -2.76
N ALA A 33 -5.91 13.43 -3.67
CA ALA A 33 -6.04 14.89 -3.58
C ALA A 33 -6.76 15.29 -2.28
N THR A 34 -7.80 14.55 -1.88
CA THR A 34 -8.49 14.77 -0.60
C THR A 34 -7.54 14.62 0.58
N PHE A 35 -6.67 13.60 0.60
CA PHE A 35 -5.68 13.41 1.67
C PHE A 35 -4.60 14.49 1.69
N LEU A 36 -4.20 15.01 0.54
CA LEU A 36 -3.15 16.03 0.43
C LEU A 36 -3.66 17.44 0.76
N PHE A 37 -4.87 17.79 0.33
CA PHE A 37 -5.41 19.15 0.48
C PHE A 37 -6.31 19.34 1.70
N SER A 38 -6.87 18.27 2.27
CA SER A 38 -7.75 18.38 3.44
C SER A 38 -6.95 18.35 4.75
N THR A 39 -6.95 19.46 5.48
CA THR A 39 -6.41 19.54 6.84
C THR A 39 -7.13 18.61 7.83
N ARG A 40 -8.36 18.18 7.50
CA ARG A 40 -9.17 17.29 8.33
C ARG A 40 -8.88 15.81 8.10
N ALA A 41 -8.23 15.45 7.00
CA ALA A 41 -8.02 14.08 6.58
C ALA A 41 -6.54 13.79 6.31
N THR A 42 -5.65 14.27 7.19
CA THR A 42 -4.23 13.93 7.14
C THR A 42 -4.06 12.43 7.36
N ARG A 43 -3.51 11.75 6.36
CA ARG A 43 -3.25 10.31 6.39
C ARG A 43 -1.76 10.05 6.23
N HIS A 44 -1.33 8.89 6.70
CA HIS A 44 0.06 8.51 6.63
C HIS A 44 0.53 8.37 5.17
N PRO A 45 1.75 8.81 4.81
CA PRO A 45 2.28 8.74 3.45
C PRO A 45 2.26 7.35 2.80
N THR A 46 2.34 6.27 3.58
CA THR A 46 2.27 4.89 3.05
C THR A 46 0.92 4.55 2.45
N LEU A 47 -0.18 5.10 2.97
CA LEU A 47 -1.51 4.91 2.41
C LEU A 47 -1.64 5.66 1.07
N ILE A 48 -1.15 6.90 1.02
CA ILE A 48 -1.12 7.68 -0.21
C ILE A 48 -0.29 6.94 -1.27
N ASN A 49 0.86 6.39 -0.88
CA ASN A 49 1.70 5.61 -1.75
C ASN A 49 1.00 4.36 -2.30
N LEU A 50 0.28 3.63 -1.45
CA LEU A 50 -0.55 2.51 -1.88
C LEU A 50 -1.57 2.95 -2.94
N CYS A 51 -2.31 4.03 -2.72
CA CYS A 51 -3.25 4.58 -3.70
C CYS A 51 -2.55 4.97 -5.02
N MET A 52 -1.37 5.59 -4.96
CA MET A 52 -0.59 5.95 -6.15
C MET A 52 -0.22 4.73 -7.01
N THR A 53 0.14 3.60 -6.41
CA THR A 53 0.44 2.37 -7.18
C THR A 53 -0.77 1.83 -7.95
N TRP A 54 -1.98 1.98 -7.41
CA TRP A 54 -3.22 1.61 -8.11
C TRP A 54 -3.56 2.58 -9.24
N ILE A 55 -3.31 3.88 -9.04
CA ILE A 55 -3.46 4.90 -10.08
C ILE A 55 -2.55 4.59 -11.27
N PHE A 56 -1.27 4.34 -11.03
CA PHE A 56 -0.32 3.99 -12.09
C PHE A 56 -0.74 2.72 -12.83
N SER A 57 -1.18 1.70 -12.11
CA SER A 57 -1.69 0.49 -12.76
C SER A 57 -2.88 0.76 -13.68
N GLY A 58 -3.83 1.60 -13.23
CA GLY A 58 -4.98 2.00 -14.06
C GLY A 58 -4.52 2.66 -15.36
N ILE A 59 -3.58 3.60 -15.27
CA ILE A 59 -3.02 4.30 -16.42
C ILE A 59 -2.34 3.31 -17.38
N PHE A 60 -1.47 2.42 -16.88
CA PHE A 60 -0.76 1.44 -17.70
C PHE A 60 -1.73 0.46 -18.37
N SER A 61 -2.75 0.01 -17.64
CA SER A 61 -3.77 -0.90 -18.17
C SER A 61 -4.63 -0.25 -19.26
N LEU A 62 -4.86 1.06 -19.17
CA LEU A 62 -5.71 1.82 -20.10
C LEU A 62 -4.95 2.49 -21.26
N LEU A 63 -3.64 2.25 -21.44
CA LEU A 63 -2.88 2.85 -22.54
C LEU A 63 -3.51 2.60 -23.93
N LEU A 64 -3.93 1.36 -24.25
CA LEU A 64 -4.62 1.11 -25.51
C LEU A 64 -5.96 1.83 -25.62
N PHE A 65 -6.70 1.91 -24.51
CA PHE A 65 -7.98 2.61 -24.46
C PHE A 65 -7.80 4.10 -24.81
N TYR A 66 -6.81 4.77 -24.22
CA TYR A 66 -6.52 6.17 -24.50
C TYR A 66 -6.08 6.45 -25.95
N THR A 67 -5.49 5.47 -26.63
CA THR A 67 -5.14 5.62 -28.05
C THR A 67 -6.30 5.36 -29.02
N GLY A 68 -7.47 4.95 -28.52
CA GLY A 68 -8.62 4.58 -29.36
C GLY A 68 -8.40 3.31 -30.20
N LYS A 69 -7.34 2.52 -29.91
CA LYS A 69 -6.98 1.30 -30.65
C LYS A 69 -7.45 0.02 -29.99
N TYR A 70 -8.50 0.10 -29.16
CA TYR A 70 -9.07 -1.05 -28.46
C TYR A 70 -10.18 -1.76 -29.25
N GLU A 71 -10.64 -1.18 -30.38
CA GLU A 71 -11.68 -1.76 -31.21
C GLU A 71 -11.22 -3.06 -31.88
N VAL A 72 -12.08 -4.09 -31.84
CA VAL A 72 -11.81 -5.43 -32.37
C VAL A 72 -11.52 -5.42 -33.88
N ASN A 73 -12.06 -4.44 -34.60
CA ASN A 73 -11.90 -4.29 -36.05
C ASN A 73 -10.82 -3.26 -36.44
N SER A 74 -10.11 -2.67 -35.46
CA SER A 74 -9.06 -1.70 -35.76
C SER A 74 -7.85 -2.42 -36.36
N PRO A 75 -7.11 -1.78 -37.30
CA PRO A 75 -5.80 -2.26 -37.71
C PRO A 75 -4.91 -2.47 -36.48
N GLU A 76 -4.09 -3.52 -36.50
CA GLU A 76 -3.25 -3.93 -35.36
C GLU A 76 -2.59 -2.72 -34.68
N PRO A 77 -2.65 -2.62 -33.33
CA PRO A 77 -2.10 -1.47 -32.64
C PRO A 77 -0.61 -1.34 -32.92
N PRO A 78 -0.06 -0.11 -32.91
CA PRO A 78 1.34 0.11 -33.15
C PRO A 78 2.18 -0.75 -32.19
N ARG A 79 3.07 -1.57 -32.75
CA ARG A 79 3.85 -2.57 -31.99
C ARG A 79 4.56 -1.98 -30.78
N LEU A 80 5.06 -0.76 -30.90
CA LEU A 80 5.73 -0.04 -29.82
C LEU A 80 4.80 0.18 -28.60
N LEU A 81 3.55 0.58 -28.83
CA LEU A 81 2.57 0.78 -27.75
C LEU A 81 2.29 -0.54 -27.02
N CYS A 82 2.17 -1.62 -27.78
CA CYS A 82 1.92 -2.96 -27.25
C CYS A 82 3.10 -3.47 -26.42
N ILE A 83 4.34 -3.25 -26.89
CA ILE A 83 5.57 -3.57 -26.17
C ILE A 83 5.67 -2.77 -24.87
N VAL A 84 5.44 -1.46 -24.92
CA VAL A 84 5.48 -0.58 -23.74
C VAL A 84 4.41 -0.99 -22.74
N GLN A 85 3.16 -1.18 -23.17
CA GLN A 85 2.08 -1.58 -22.27
C GLN A 85 2.37 -2.95 -21.63
N ALA A 86 2.76 -3.95 -22.42
CA ALA A 86 3.09 -5.27 -21.90
C ALA A 86 4.22 -5.17 -20.85
N SER A 87 5.27 -4.41 -21.14
CA SER A 87 6.39 -4.25 -20.21
C SER A 87 5.99 -3.58 -18.89
N LEU A 88 5.11 -2.57 -18.94
CA LEU A 88 4.62 -1.89 -17.74
C LEU A 88 3.73 -2.82 -16.90
N ILE A 89 2.84 -3.59 -17.54
CA ILE A 89 1.93 -4.50 -16.84
C ILE A 89 2.68 -5.57 -16.03
N TYR A 90 3.80 -6.08 -16.54
CA TYR A 90 4.62 -7.07 -15.83
C TYR A 90 5.25 -6.57 -14.53
N GLY A 91 5.40 -5.25 -14.34
CA GLY A 91 5.89 -4.69 -13.08
C GLY A 91 4.79 -4.48 -12.02
N ILE A 92 3.52 -4.47 -12.43
CA ILE A 92 2.40 -4.03 -11.58
C ILE A 92 2.19 -4.95 -10.38
N THR A 93 2.23 -6.27 -10.60
CA THR A 93 1.99 -7.24 -9.53
C THR A 93 3.07 -7.18 -8.44
N PRO A 94 4.38 -7.16 -8.76
CA PRO A 94 5.44 -6.85 -7.79
C PRO A 94 5.24 -5.50 -7.08
N MET A 95 4.90 -4.44 -7.81
CA MET A 95 4.67 -3.10 -7.25
C MET A 95 3.58 -3.11 -6.17
N TRP A 96 2.43 -3.71 -6.47
CA TRP A 96 1.31 -3.79 -5.54
C TRP A 96 1.64 -4.61 -4.30
N SER A 97 2.24 -5.79 -4.47
CA SER A 97 2.59 -6.63 -3.33
C SER A 97 3.56 -5.92 -2.37
N VAL A 98 4.58 -5.24 -2.90
CA VAL A 98 5.52 -4.47 -2.07
C VAL A 98 4.84 -3.26 -1.42
N ALA A 99 3.94 -2.56 -2.13
CA ALA A 99 3.21 -1.42 -1.56
C ALA A 99 2.28 -1.84 -0.40
N VAL A 100 1.58 -2.97 -0.54
CA VAL A 100 0.75 -3.54 0.52
C VAL A 100 1.61 -3.99 1.70
N LEU A 101 2.75 -4.66 1.45
CA LEU A 101 3.68 -5.05 2.50
C LEU A 101 4.17 -3.83 3.29
N VAL A 102 4.60 -2.76 2.61
CA VAL A 102 5.03 -1.51 3.23
C VAL A 102 3.92 -0.89 4.08
N PHE A 103 2.68 -0.90 3.57
CA PHE A 103 1.51 -0.39 4.29
C PHE A 103 1.22 -1.21 5.56
N VAL A 104 1.14 -2.55 5.45
CA VAL A 104 0.87 -3.45 6.58
C VAL A 104 2.00 -3.39 7.61
N TYR A 105 3.25 -3.41 7.17
CA TYR A 105 4.41 -3.28 8.05
C TYR A 105 4.35 -1.96 8.84
N HIS A 106 4.01 -0.86 8.18
CA HIS A 106 3.85 0.42 8.86
C HIS A 106 2.72 0.38 9.90
N MET A 107 1.56 -0.20 9.55
CA MET A 107 0.45 -0.38 10.48
C MET A 107 0.85 -1.20 11.71
N VAL A 108 1.63 -2.27 11.53
CA VAL A 108 2.17 -3.08 12.63
C VAL A 108 3.11 -2.24 13.50
N ALA A 109 4.07 -1.54 12.88
CA ALA A 109 5.06 -0.73 13.57
C ALA A 109 4.43 0.41 14.39
N THR A 110 3.34 1.03 13.92
CA THR A 110 2.63 2.07 14.67
C THR A 110 1.72 1.53 15.77
N THR A 111 1.27 0.28 15.66
CA THR A 111 0.32 -0.32 16.62
C THR A 111 1.04 -0.91 17.82
N ILE A 112 2.30 -1.36 17.67
CA ILE A 112 3.10 -1.90 18.76
C ILE A 112 3.92 -0.76 19.38
N GLU A 113 3.52 -0.31 20.56
CA GLU A 113 4.35 0.59 21.38
C GLU A 113 5.72 -0.06 21.65
N GLY A 114 6.81 0.66 21.36
CA GLY A 114 8.18 0.18 21.56
C GLY A 114 8.87 -0.45 20.34
N TRP A 115 8.18 -0.63 19.20
CA TRP A 115 8.83 -0.99 17.92
C TRP A 115 9.39 0.22 17.15
N ALA A 116 9.34 1.40 17.75
CA ALA A 116 9.97 2.60 17.21
C ALA A 116 11.50 2.42 17.22
N PHE A 117 12.06 2.00 16.08
CA PHE A 117 13.49 1.92 15.89
C PHE A 117 14.14 3.30 16.10
N PRO A 118 15.14 3.41 17.00
CA PRO A 118 15.85 4.66 17.22
C PRO A 118 16.80 4.93 16.05
N GLY A 119 16.34 5.64 15.02
CA GLY A 119 17.21 6.11 13.93
C GLY A 119 16.50 6.50 12.64
N GLY A 120 16.79 7.70 12.13
CA GLY A 120 16.59 8.11 10.73
C GLY A 120 15.20 7.92 10.13
N SER A 121 14.14 8.37 10.82
CA SER A 121 12.73 8.16 10.42
C SER A 121 12.44 8.57 8.97
N THR A 122 13.01 9.69 8.49
CA THR A 122 12.80 10.19 7.13
C THR A 122 13.43 9.28 6.07
N VAL A 123 14.70 8.87 6.25
CA VAL A 123 15.38 8.01 5.27
C VAL A 123 14.66 6.66 5.18
N ARG A 124 14.28 6.09 6.32
CA ARG A 124 13.49 4.85 6.37
C ARG A 124 12.17 4.99 5.64
N LEU A 125 11.44 6.08 5.88
CA LEU A 125 10.19 6.35 5.18
C LEU A 125 10.40 6.46 3.66
N VAL A 126 11.40 7.23 3.21
CA VAL A 126 11.71 7.39 1.78
C VAL A 126 12.04 6.05 1.14
N VAL A 127 12.88 5.23 1.78
CA VAL A 127 13.22 3.88 1.31
C VAL A 127 11.96 3.03 1.17
N MET A 128 11.10 3.00 2.21
CA MET A 128 9.85 2.25 2.19
C MET A 128 8.88 2.73 1.10
N LEU A 129 8.76 4.03 0.89
CA LEU A 129 7.88 4.59 -0.14
C LEU A 129 8.42 4.34 -1.56
N SER A 130 9.74 4.31 -1.74
CA SER A 130 10.40 4.06 -3.04
C SER A 130 10.40 2.58 -3.45
N ALA A 131 10.43 1.65 -2.48
CA ALA A 131 10.51 0.21 -2.71
C ALA A 131 9.52 -0.35 -3.76
N PRO A 132 8.20 -0.05 -3.75
CA PRO A 132 7.28 -0.58 -4.75
C PRO A 132 7.60 -0.11 -6.18
N TYR A 133 8.10 1.12 -6.35
CA TYR A 133 8.47 1.63 -7.66
C TYR A 133 9.79 1.04 -8.17
N ILE A 134 10.74 0.75 -7.27
CA ILE A 134 11.95 0.01 -7.64
C ILE A 134 11.57 -1.40 -8.12
N ALA A 135 10.66 -2.07 -7.42
CA ALA A 135 10.12 -3.36 -7.86
C ALA A 135 9.44 -3.24 -9.23
N GLN A 136 8.56 -2.26 -9.44
CA GLN A 136 7.95 -1.97 -10.75
C GLN A 136 9.01 -1.82 -11.85
N CYS A 137 9.95 -0.89 -11.66
CA CYS A 137 10.94 -0.56 -12.67
C CYS A 137 11.83 -1.75 -13.01
N SER A 138 12.27 -2.54 -12.02
CA SER A 138 13.12 -3.71 -12.26
C SER A 138 12.43 -4.75 -13.16
N PHE A 139 11.19 -5.14 -12.85
CA PHE A 139 10.44 -6.12 -13.65
C PHE A 139 9.99 -5.55 -15.00
N SER A 140 9.64 -4.27 -15.07
CA SER A 140 9.29 -3.60 -16.33
C SER A 140 10.48 -3.47 -17.28
N ILE A 141 11.67 -3.13 -16.78
CA ILE A 141 12.89 -3.06 -17.59
C ILE A 141 13.25 -4.45 -18.12
N ALA A 142 13.18 -5.48 -17.28
CA ALA A 142 13.40 -6.86 -17.72
C ALA A 142 12.39 -7.29 -18.80
N ALA A 143 11.11 -6.99 -18.60
CA ALA A 143 10.05 -7.27 -19.57
C ALA A 143 10.27 -6.50 -20.90
N LEU A 144 10.69 -5.23 -20.83
CA LEU A 144 10.98 -4.40 -21.98
C LEU A 144 12.18 -4.95 -22.77
N ALA A 145 13.28 -5.30 -22.09
CA ALA A 145 14.47 -5.87 -22.72
C ALA A 145 14.14 -7.16 -23.48
N ILE A 146 13.32 -8.04 -22.89
CA ILE A 146 12.86 -9.27 -23.54
C ILE A 146 11.94 -8.95 -24.73
N SER A 147 11.01 -8.01 -24.56
CA SER A 147 10.04 -7.63 -25.60
C SER A 147 10.68 -6.97 -26.83
N VAL A 148 11.72 -6.16 -26.63
CA VAL A 148 12.50 -5.53 -27.72
C VAL A 148 13.36 -6.58 -28.43
N SER A 149 13.95 -7.52 -27.68
CA SER A 149 14.79 -8.58 -28.27
C SER A 149 13.97 -9.61 -29.04
N HIS A 150 12.73 -9.87 -28.61
CA HIS A 150 11.85 -10.89 -29.19
C HIS A 150 10.44 -10.33 -29.44
N PRO A 151 10.27 -9.40 -30.40
CA PRO A 151 8.98 -8.73 -30.64
C PRO A 151 7.88 -9.70 -31.07
N ARG A 152 8.21 -10.90 -31.57
CA ARG A 152 7.25 -11.96 -31.92
C ARG A 152 6.53 -12.58 -30.72
N LEU A 153 7.07 -12.41 -29.51
CA LEU A 153 6.48 -12.94 -28.26
C LEU A 153 5.41 -12.01 -27.68
N VAL A 154 5.29 -10.79 -28.19
CA VAL A 154 4.28 -9.82 -27.75
C VAL A 154 3.05 -9.98 -28.63
N ASN A 155 2.00 -10.59 -28.08
CA ASN A 155 0.78 -10.88 -28.81
C ASN A 155 -0.43 -10.29 -28.09
N LEU A 156 -1.25 -9.52 -28.82
CA LEU A 156 -2.57 -9.06 -28.37
C LEU A 156 -3.61 -10.20 -28.38
N ARG A 157 -3.33 -11.25 -29.17
CA ARG A 157 -4.30 -12.27 -29.59
C ARG A 157 -4.90 -13.10 -28.45
N HIS A 158 -4.18 -13.26 -27.34
CA HIS A 158 -4.60 -14.13 -26.23
C HIS A 158 -5.54 -13.46 -25.24
N ARG A 159 -5.37 -12.16 -24.96
CA ARG A 159 -6.17 -11.48 -23.94
C ARG A 159 -7.16 -10.46 -24.47
N LYS A 160 -7.04 -9.98 -25.73
CA LYS A 160 -7.87 -8.94 -26.38
C LYS A 160 -8.02 -7.59 -25.61
N LEU A 161 -7.74 -7.55 -24.31
CA LEU A 161 -7.88 -6.41 -23.40
C LEU A 161 -6.58 -5.61 -23.29
N TYR A 162 -5.44 -6.31 -23.25
CA TYR A 162 -4.12 -5.72 -23.13
C TYR A 162 -3.07 -6.61 -23.78
N CYS A 163 -1.90 -6.04 -24.04
CA CYS A 163 -0.77 -6.76 -24.61
C CYS A 163 -0.06 -7.61 -23.55
N SER A 164 0.11 -8.89 -23.83
CA SER A 164 0.85 -9.83 -22.97
C SER A 164 2.10 -10.35 -23.67
N LEU A 165 3.21 -10.36 -22.94
CA LEU A 165 4.45 -11.05 -23.34
C LEU A 165 4.34 -12.54 -22.96
N GLU A 166 4.59 -13.45 -23.90
CA GLU A 166 4.56 -14.89 -23.64
C GLU A 166 5.95 -15.40 -23.25
N HIS A 167 6.37 -15.16 -22.00
CA HIS A 167 7.70 -15.58 -21.52
C HIS A 167 7.63 -16.22 -20.12
N LEU A 168 7.60 -17.57 -20.10
CA LEU A 168 7.36 -18.37 -18.90
C LEU A 168 8.34 -18.09 -17.75
N ARG A 169 9.63 -17.90 -18.05
CA ARG A 169 10.65 -17.66 -17.00
C ARG A 169 10.44 -16.33 -16.27
N LEU A 170 10.08 -15.28 -17.01
CA LEU A 170 9.84 -13.95 -16.42
C LEU A 170 8.57 -13.99 -15.57
N TYR A 171 7.52 -14.59 -16.12
CA TYR A 171 6.25 -14.78 -15.43
C TYR A 171 6.42 -15.61 -14.14
N SER A 172 7.20 -16.70 -14.20
CA SER A 172 7.51 -17.52 -13.02
C SER A 172 8.31 -16.76 -11.97
N ALA A 173 9.34 -16.00 -12.36
CA ALA A 173 10.13 -15.17 -11.44
C ALA A 173 9.27 -14.12 -10.73
N MET A 174 8.41 -13.42 -11.48
CA MET A 174 7.43 -12.46 -10.94
C MET A 174 6.45 -13.15 -9.96
N GLY A 175 5.94 -14.33 -10.33
CA GLY A 175 5.03 -15.12 -9.51
C GLY A 175 5.66 -15.54 -8.18
N TRP A 176 6.88 -16.08 -8.19
CA TRP A 176 7.61 -16.47 -6.97
C TRP A 176 7.94 -15.28 -6.08
N PHE A 177 8.38 -14.16 -6.67
CA PHE A 177 8.64 -12.93 -5.93
C PHE A 177 7.38 -12.44 -5.22
N THR A 178 6.27 -12.33 -5.97
CA THR A 178 4.98 -11.89 -5.43
C THR A 178 4.51 -12.83 -4.34
N PHE A 179 4.60 -14.15 -4.56
CA PHE A 179 4.21 -15.15 -3.57
C PHE A 179 4.98 -14.99 -2.25
N ALA A 180 6.31 -14.82 -2.30
CA ALA A 180 7.13 -14.61 -1.11
C ALA A 180 6.73 -13.34 -0.34
N VAL A 181 6.50 -12.22 -1.05
CA VAL A 181 6.02 -10.97 -0.44
C VAL A 181 4.64 -11.15 0.19
N CYS A 182 3.76 -11.92 -0.45
CA CYS A 182 2.42 -12.19 0.07
C CYS A 182 2.44 -13.07 1.33
N VAL A 183 3.32 -14.07 1.40
CA VAL A 183 3.52 -14.84 2.64
C VAL A 183 3.94 -13.92 3.79
N ALA A 184 4.82 -12.95 3.53
CA ALA A 184 5.20 -11.96 4.54
C ALA A 184 4.01 -11.06 4.96
N ILE A 185 3.19 -10.61 4.00
CA ILE A 185 1.96 -9.84 4.30
C ILE A 185 1.05 -10.63 5.24
N ILE A 186 0.75 -11.89 4.91
CA ILE A 186 -0.12 -12.76 5.71
C ILE A 186 0.44 -12.94 7.13
N ALA A 187 1.75 -13.15 7.26
CA ALA A 187 2.39 -13.28 8.56
C ALA A 187 2.20 -12.00 9.41
N PHE A 188 2.38 -10.81 8.81
CA PHE A 188 2.14 -9.54 9.49
C PHE A 188 0.66 -9.31 9.82
N GLU A 189 -0.27 -9.69 8.94
CA GLU A 189 -1.71 -9.57 9.17
C GLU A 189 -2.19 -10.49 10.30
N ILE A 190 -1.73 -11.75 10.32
CA ILE A 190 -2.02 -12.69 11.42
C ILE A 190 -1.45 -12.14 12.72
N TYR A 191 -0.21 -11.65 12.71
CA TYR A 191 0.40 -11.04 13.89
C TYR A 191 -0.43 -9.85 14.39
N LEU A 192 -0.83 -8.95 13.50
CA LEU A 192 -1.64 -7.77 13.81
C LEU A 192 -3.01 -8.16 14.35
N ALA A 193 -3.65 -9.17 13.77
CA ALA A 193 -4.95 -9.69 14.22
C ALA A 193 -4.86 -10.30 15.62
N ILE A 194 -3.81 -11.09 15.91
CA ILE A 194 -3.57 -11.65 17.24
C ILE A 194 -3.31 -10.54 18.26
N PHE A 195 -2.44 -9.59 17.93
CA PHE A 195 -2.14 -8.45 18.79
C PHE A 195 -3.40 -7.63 19.11
N MET A 196 -4.19 -7.31 18.08
CA MET A 196 -5.46 -6.61 18.21
C MET A 196 -6.45 -7.40 19.07
N TYR A 197 -6.60 -8.71 18.84
CA TYR A 197 -7.51 -9.55 19.61
C TYR A 197 -7.15 -9.57 21.10
N ARG A 198 -5.86 -9.68 21.42
CA ARG A 198 -5.35 -9.62 22.80
C ARG A 198 -5.59 -8.26 23.44
N ASN A 199 -5.25 -7.18 22.73
CA ASN A 199 -5.41 -5.81 23.25
C ASN A 199 -6.89 -5.44 23.40
N TYR A 200 -7.75 -5.84 22.45
CA TYR A 200 -9.19 -5.62 22.50
C TYR A 200 -9.83 -6.30 23.73
N ARG A 201 -9.39 -7.50 24.08
CA ARG A 201 -9.87 -8.20 25.28
C ARG A 201 -9.51 -7.44 26.57
N GLY A 202 -8.31 -6.86 26.64
CA GLY A 202 -7.89 -6.01 27.77
C GLY A 202 -8.67 -4.69 27.81
N MET A 203 -8.80 -4.00 26.67
CA MET A 203 -9.52 -2.72 26.59
C MET A 203 -11.02 -2.84 26.85
N ARG A 204 -11.65 -3.97 26.52
CA ARG A 204 -13.08 -4.19 26.82
C ARG A 204 -13.35 -4.15 28.33
N GLN A 205 -12.36 -4.50 29.15
CA GLN A 205 -12.46 -4.35 30.61
C GLN A 205 -12.33 -2.88 31.04
N ALA A 206 -11.56 -2.06 30.31
CA ALA A 206 -11.35 -0.64 30.60
C ALA A 206 -12.41 0.32 30.04
N ARG A 207 -13.40 -0.16 29.26
CA ARG A 207 -14.56 0.60 28.74
C ARG A 207 -14.22 1.88 27.95
N HIS A 208 -12.99 2.01 27.45
CA HIS A 208 -12.53 3.21 26.76
C HIS A 208 -12.84 3.20 25.25
N SER A 209 -13.13 4.36 24.69
CA SER A 209 -13.72 4.57 23.36
C SER A 209 -12.70 4.62 22.22
N THR A 210 -12.06 3.50 21.89
CA THR A 210 -11.11 3.38 20.74
C THR A 210 -11.76 2.90 19.43
N GLY A 211 -13.09 3.01 19.30
CA GLY A 211 -13.85 2.39 18.19
C GLY A 211 -13.43 2.80 16.77
N LEU A 212 -12.86 4.00 16.57
CA LEU A 212 -12.46 4.49 15.24
C LEU A 212 -11.25 3.74 14.66
N HIS A 213 -10.25 3.40 15.48
CA HIS A 213 -9.07 2.67 15.02
C HIS A 213 -9.41 1.20 14.69
N LEU A 214 -10.32 0.59 15.47
CA LEU A 214 -10.74 -0.79 15.25
C LEU A 214 -11.48 -0.96 13.91
N ALA A 215 -12.31 0.00 13.54
CA ALA A 215 -13.03 -0.05 12.26
C ALA A 215 -12.07 0.02 11.06
N LEU A 216 -11.05 0.88 11.12
CA LEU A 216 -10.02 0.96 10.08
C LEU A 216 -9.23 -0.34 9.99
N LEU A 217 -8.85 -0.89 11.14
CA LEU A 217 -8.08 -2.12 11.22
C LEU A 217 -8.85 -3.33 10.69
N LEU A 218 -10.14 -3.46 11.05
CA LEU A 218 -11.01 -4.51 10.51
C LEU A 218 -11.14 -4.42 8.98
N ARG A 219 -11.26 -3.21 8.43
CA ARG A 219 -11.32 -3.01 6.98
C ARG A 219 -10.01 -3.41 6.30
N VAL A 220 -8.86 -3.12 6.92
CA VAL A 220 -7.56 -3.57 6.41
C VAL A 220 -7.45 -5.09 6.42
N LEU A 221 -7.93 -5.77 7.47
CA LEU A 221 -7.96 -7.24 7.52
C LEU A 221 -8.86 -7.83 6.42
N ILE A 222 -10.05 -7.25 6.20
CA ILE A 222 -10.94 -7.69 5.11
C ILE A 222 -10.27 -7.48 3.75
N PHE A 223 -9.58 -6.36 3.56
CA PHE A 223 -8.82 -6.07 2.35
C PHE A 223 -7.67 -7.07 2.12
N GLY A 224 -6.94 -7.40 3.19
CA GLY A 224 -5.89 -8.43 3.19
C GLY A 224 -6.41 -9.80 2.78
N LEU A 225 -7.50 -10.25 3.40
CA LEU A 225 -8.18 -11.50 3.04
C LEU A 225 -8.68 -11.50 1.60
N TYR A 226 -9.18 -10.35 1.11
CA TYR A 226 -9.56 -10.21 -0.29
C TYR A 226 -8.36 -10.41 -1.20
N ILE A 227 -7.24 -9.71 -0.97
CA ILE A 227 -5.99 -9.88 -1.74
C ILE A 227 -5.51 -11.34 -1.72
N LEU A 228 -5.55 -11.99 -0.56
CA LEU A 228 -5.18 -13.40 -0.40
C LEU A 228 -6.01 -14.31 -1.31
N PHE A 229 -7.33 -14.13 -1.32
CA PHE A 229 -8.22 -14.87 -2.21
C PHE A 229 -7.83 -14.66 -3.67
N GLY A 230 -7.50 -13.42 -4.04
CA GLY A 230 -7.01 -13.06 -5.35
C GLY A 230 -5.74 -13.77 -5.78
N ILE A 231 -4.75 -13.82 -4.90
CA ILE A 231 -3.47 -14.49 -5.16
C ILE A 231 -3.69 -15.99 -5.26
N ALA A 232 -4.46 -16.58 -4.36
CA ALA A 232 -4.80 -18.00 -4.40
C ALA A 232 -5.50 -18.35 -5.72
N ALA A 233 -6.48 -17.54 -6.14
CA ALA A 233 -7.17 -17.71 -7.41
C ALA A 233 -6.19 -17.58 -8.60
N ASN A 234 -5.33 -16.55 -8.61
CA ASN A 234 -4.32 -16.38 -9.66
C ASN A 234 -3.33 -17.55 -9.72
N PHE A 235 -2.90 -18.07 -8.58
CA PHE A 235 -2.02 -19.23 -8.50
C PHE A 235 -2.71 -20.48 -9.05
N VAL A 236 -3.97 -20.73 -8.67
CA VAL A 236 -4.76 -21.82 -9.24
C VAL A 236 -4.90 -21.65 -10.76
N PHE A 237 -5.23 -20.45 -11.23
CA PHE A 237 -5.37 -20.14 -12.66
C PHE A 237 -4.06 -20.19 -13.44
N MET A 238 -2.90 -20.13 -12.79
CA MET A 238 -1.63 -20.42 -13.46
C MET A 238 -1.55 -21.89 -13.90
N TYR A 239 -2.13 -22.82 -13.13
CA TYR A 239 -2.14 -24.25 -13.47
C TYR A 239 -3.31 -24.62 -14.37
N THR A 240 -4.48 -24.01 -14.16
CA THR A 240 -5.65 -24.20 -15.02
C THR A 240 -5.66 -23.15 -16.12
N GLN A 241 -5.12 -23.52 -17.29
CA GLN A 241 -4.92 -22.67 -18.48
C GLN A 241 -5.80 -21.41 -18.57
N HIS A 242 -5.13 -20.24 -18.55
CA HIS A 242 -5.57 -18.90 -18.98
C HIS A 242 -7.07 -18.60 -18.83
N THR A 243 -7.58 -18.57 -17.60
CA THR A 243 -8.93 -18.09 -17.36
C THR A 243 -8.96 -16.55 -17.32
N ARG A 244 -9.95 -15.95 -18.00
CA ARG A 244 -10.19 -14.50 -18.01
C ARG A 244 -10.63 -13.93 -16.66
N ILE A 245 -10.94 -14.81 -15.71
CA ILE A 245 -11.45 -14.45 -14.38
C ILE A 245 -10.39 -13.70 -13.58
N GLY A 246 -9.12 -14.10 -13.68
CA GLY A 246 -8.02 -13.39 -13.02
C GLY A 246 -7.92 -11.93 -13.44
N ASP A 247 -8.08 -11.64 -14.74
CA ASP A 247 -8.03 -10.27 -15.26
C ASP A 247 -9.19 -9.40 -14.78
N MET A 248 -10.40 -9.97 -14.71
CA MET A 248 -11.58 -9.28 -14.17
C MET A 248 -11.41 -8.96 -12.69
N TYR A 249 -10.83 -9.90 -11.94
CA TYR A 249 -10.57 -9.74 -10.53
C TYR A 249 -9.51 -8.64 -10.27
N LEU A 250 -8.44 -8.60 -11.08
CA LEU A 250 -7.43 -7.53 -11.01
C LEU A 250 -8.05 -6.15 -11.30
N ALA A 251 -9.02 -6.05 -12.21
CA ALA A 251 -9.74 -4.80 -12.49
C ALA A 251 -10.59 -4.31 -11.31
N THR A 252 -11.14 -5.22 -10.49
CA THR A 252 -11.97 -4.84 -9.34
C THR A 252 -11.18 -4.39 -8.12
N MET A 253 -9.88 -4.70 -8.06
CA MET A 253 -9.04 -4.37 -6.91
C MET A 253 -9.02 -2.90 -6.54
N GLY A 254 -8.85 -2.03 -7.54
CA GLY A 254 -8.87 -0.58 -7.36
C GLY A 254 -10.15 -0.10 -6.68
N THR A 255 -11.28 -0.65 -7.11
CA THR A 255 -12.60 -0.35 -6.53
C THR A 255 -12.67 -0.77 -5.08
N VAL A 256 -12.12 -1.94 -4.72
CA VAL A 256 -12.09 -2.39 -3.32
C VAL A 256 -11.20 -1.47 -2.48
N VAL A 257 -10.02 -1.10 -2.96
CA VAL A 257 -9.13 -0.12 -2.30
C VAL A 257 -9.87 1.19 -2.04
N LEU A 258 -10.52 1.72 -3.07
CA LEU A 258 -11.33 2.92 -2.98
C LEU A 258 -12.48 2.77 -1.98
N LEU A 259 -13.19 1.65 -1.97
CA LEU A 259 -14.27 1.42 -1.01
C LEU A 259 -13.74 1.32 0.43
N VAL A 260 -12.63 0.63 0.65
CA VAL A 260 -12.01 0.46 1.97
C VAL A 260 -11.57 1.79 2.56
N PHE A 261 -10.86 2.61 1.77
CA PHE A 261 -10.28 3.87 2.24
C PHE A 261 -11.21 5.07 2.06
N GLY A 262 -12.00 5.10 0.99
CA GLY A 262 -12.98 6.15 0.72
C GLY A 262 -14.21 6.10 1.63
N SER A 263 -14.58 4.92 2.17
CA SER A 263 -15.67 4.81 3.14
C SER A 263 -15.31 5.26 4.56
N GLN A 264 -14.14 5.87 4.77
CA GLN A 264 -13.76 6.44 6.06
C GLN A 264 -14.63 7.66 6.35
N ALA A 265 -15.11 7.78 7.60
CA ALA A 265 -16.02 8.86 8.00
C ALA A 265 -15.43 10.25 7.72
N ASP A 266 -14.12 10.41 7.90
CA ASP A 266 -13.42 11.67 7.64
C ASP A 266 -13.47 12.06 6.15
N VAL A 267 -13.27 11.09 5.26
CA VAL A 267 -13.34 11.29 3.80
C VAL A 267 -14.78 11.59 3.39
N LEU A 268 -15.74 10.80 3.87
CA LEU A 268 -17.15 11.01 3.60
C LEU A 268 -17.63 12.37 4.12
N ARG A 269 -17.12 12.87 5.25
CA ARG A 269 -17.46 14.21 5.75
C ARG A 269 -16.92 15.31 4.84
N VAL A 270 -15.73 15.14 4.26
CA VAL A 270 -15.17 16.10 3.31
C VAL A 270 -15.96 16.08 1.99
N TRP A 271 -16.30 14.90 1.49
CA TRP A 271 -17.03 14.75 0.22
C TRP A 271 -18.51 15.13 0.35
N CYS A 272 -19.14 14.82 1.48
CA CYS A 272 -20.52 15.18 1.79
C CYS A 272 -20.60 16.50 2.58
N PHE A 273 -19.94 17.55 2.11
CA PHE A 273 -19.96 18.87 2.75
C PHE A 273 -21.38 19.44 2.92
N TRP A 274 -22.34 18.98 2.11
CA TRP A 274 -23.76 19.31 2.19
C TRP A 274 -24.46 18.71 3.41
N ARG A 275 -23.94 17.63 3.98
CA ARG A 275 -24.50 17.02 5.18
C ARG A 275 -24.00 17.85 6.36
N ARG A 276 -24.75 18.90 6.71
CA ARG A 276 -24.51 19.69 7.92
C ARG A 276 -24.34 18.71 9.07
N ASP A 277 -23.12 18.57 9.58
CA ASP A 277 -22.89 17.87 10.83
C ASP A 277 -23.82 18.55 11.85
N ASP A 278 -24.74 17.79 12.44
CA ASP A 278 -25.54 18.29 13.56
C ASP A 278 -24.57 18.69 14.67
N LEU A 279 -24.22 19.98 14.67
CA LEU A 279 -23.26 20.71 15.51
C LEU A 279 -23.60 20.67 17.02
N ARG A 280 -24.45 19.74 17.46
CA ARG A 280 -25.03 19.71 18.81
C ARG A 280 -24.48 18.68 19.77
N LYS A 281 -23.49 17.88 19.38
CA LYS A 281 -22.70 17.11 20.34
C LYS A 281 -21.24 17.41 20.11
N LYS A 282 -20.73 18.50 20.70
CA LYS A 282 -19.31 18.59 21.05
C LYS A 282 -18.99 17.29 21.81
N PRO A 283 -18.20 16.35 21.27
CA PRO A 283 -17.61 15.36 22.14
C PRO A 283 -16.82 16.16 23.18
N ALA A 284 -16.96 15.82 24.46
CA ALA A 284 -16.13 16.38 25.50
C ALA A 284 -14.69 16.31 25.00
N GLN A 285 -14.08 17.48 24.87
CA GLN A 285 -12.72 17.64 24.40
C GLN A 285 -11.83 17.05 25.50
N ILE A 286 -11.69 15.73 25.51
CA ILE A 286 -10.65 15.05 26.26
C ILE A 286 -9.38 15.52 25.57
N CYS A 287 -8.72 16.51 26.16
CA CYS A 287 -7.40 16.93 25.73
C CYS A 287 -6.54 15.66 25.68
N PRO A 288 -6.07 15.23 24.51
CA PRO A 288 -4.96 14.31 24.48
C PRO A 288 -3.84 15.06 25.18
N SER A 289 -3.28 14.46 26.22
CA SER A 289 -2.04 14.91 26.83
C SER A 289 -1.01 15.14 25.71
N HIS A 290 -0.82 16.41 25.36
CA HIS A 290 0.33 17.01 24.69
C HIS A 290 1.32 15.97 24.08
N GLU A 291 0.98 15.38 22.94
CA GLU A 291 1.99 14.72 22.13
C GLU A 291 2.98 15.81 21.67
N PRO A 292 4.30 15.57 21.78
CA PRO A 292 5.30 16.54 21.39
C PRO A 292 5.15 16.81 19.89
N SER A 293 4.79 18.06 19.59
CA SER A 293 4.78 18.63 18.26
C SER A 293 6.10 18.33 17.56
N TRP A 294 6.06 17.50 16.51
CA TRP A 294 7.15 17.34 15.55
C TRP A 294 7.21 18.57 14.63
N SER A 295 7.37 19.76 15.22
CA SER A 295 7.83 20.93 14.47
C SER A 295 9.30 20.69 14.16
N ILE A 296 9.57 20.25 12.94
CA ILE A 296 10.93 20.17 12.40
C ILE A 296 11.45 21.60 12.35
N ASP A 297 12.17 21.99 13.41
CA ASP A 297 12.76 23.31 13.54
C ASP A 297 14.03 23.36 12.66
N LEU A 298 13.81 23.46 11.34
CA LEU A 298 14.86 23.61 10.33
C LEU A 298 15.69 24.88 10.52
N SER A 299 15.28 25.78 11.43
CA SER A 299 15.97 27.02 11.74
C SER A 299 17.23 26.85 12.60
N LYS A 300 17.42 25.69 13.26
CA LYS A 300 18.52 25.50 14.23
C LYS A 300 19.80 24.84 13.68
N ALA A 301 19.85 24.55 12.38
CA ALA A 301 21.00 23.88 11.75
C ALA A 301 22.07 24.82 11.18
N SER A 302 21.97 26.14 11.38
CA SER A 302 22.91 27.12 10.80
C SER A 302 23.46 28.13 11.82
N SER A 303 23.95 27.65 12.98
CA SER A 303 24.85 28.46 13.81
C SER A 303 26.22 27.77 13.92
N PRO A 304 27.26 28.28 13.25
CA PRO A 304 28.64 27.90 13.52
C PRO A 304 29.14 28.72 14.72
N GLU A 305 28.81 28.28 15.94
CA GLU A 305 29.43 28.79 17.16
C GLU A 305 30.67 27.95 17.50
N ASP A 306 31.79 28.40 16.94
CA ASP A 306 33.01 28.77 17.65
C ASP A 306 33.12 28.29 19.11
N LYS A 307 34.07 27.38 19.38
CA LYS A 307 34.67 27.16 20.71
C LYS A 307 36.10 26.65 20.59
N ASP A 308 37.02 27.60 20.60
CA ASP A 308 38.28 27.46 21.33
C ASP A 308 37.97 27.22 22.82
N GLU A 309 38.36 26.07 23.37
CA GLU A 309 38.47 25.90 24.83
C GLU A 309 39.71 25.06 25.18
N PRO A 310 40.55 25.51 26.13
CA PRO A 310 41.88 24.97 26.33
C PRO A 310 41.93 23.79 27.30
N LEU A 311 42.93 22.97 27.04
CA LEU A 311 43.40 21.80 27.76
C LEU A 311 43.64 22.07 29.26
N HIS A 312 42.80 21.52 30.14
CA HIS A 312 43.10 21.37 31.56
C HIS A 312 43.27 19.89 31.94
N LEU A 313 44.50 19.57 32.36
CA LEU A 313 44.89 18.38 33.10
C LEU A 313 44.01 18.19 34.36
N ALA A 314 43.54 16.96 34.59
CA ALA A 314 43.26 16.47 35.94
C ALA A 314 43.43 14.94 36.04
N THR A 315 44.57 14.61 36.64
CA THR A 315 44.93 13.46 37.49
C THR A 315 43.81 12.55 38.02
N THR A 316 44.05 11.26 37.80
CA THR A 316 43.78 10.07 38.65
C THR A 316 43.11 10.25 40.02
N GLY A 317 42.07 9.46 40.26
CA GLY A 317 41.53 9.17 41.59
C GLY A 317 40.71 7.88 41.58
N LEU A 318 41.34 6.80 42.02
CA LEU A 318 40.78 5.47 42.25
C LEU A 318 39.94 5.51 43.53
N GLU A 319 38.64 5.22 43.48
CA GLU A 319 37.91 4.84 44.70
C GLU A 319 36.81 3.80 44.41
N SER A 320 36.98 2.67 45.09
CA SER A 320 36.11 1.51 45.17
C SER A 320 34.87 1.80 46.03
N GLY A 321 33.68 1.51 45.51
CA GLY A 321 32.43 1.64 46.26
C GLY A 321 31.49 0.46 46.01
N VAL A 322 31.26 -0.31 47.06
CA VAL A 322 30.41 -1.50 47.22
C VAL A 322 28.94 -1.23 46.85
N PRO A 323 28.22 -2.15 46.16
CA PRO A 323 26.77 -2.05 46.02
C PRO A 323 26.05 -2.63 47.27
N VAL A 324 25.35 -1.76 47.99
CA VAL A 324 24.39 -2.11 49.04
C VAL A 324 23.08 -2.55 48.39
N TYR A 325 22.66 -3.78 48.69
CA TYR A 325 21.39 -4.37 48.26
C TYR A 325 20.28 -3.82 49.16
N GLY A 326 19.38 -3.00 48.59
CA GLY A 326 18.25 -2.40 49.29
C GLY A 326 17.00 -3.27 49.21
N ASP A 327 16.65 -3.89 50.34
CA ASP A 327 15.35 -4.52 50.60
C ASP A 327 14.20 -3.54 50.44
N ARG A 328 13.18 -3.91 49.67
CA ARG A 328 11.92 -3.17 49.57
C ARG A 328 10.79 -4.00 50.20
N HIS A 329 10.41 -3.60 51.41
CA HIS A 329 9.27 -4.06 52.16
C HIS A 329 7.96 -4.03 51.34
N LEU A 330 7.29 -5.19 51.30
CA LEU A 330 5.88 -5.32 50.95
C LEU A 330 5.05 -5.12 52.23
N ASN A 331 4.35 -3.99 52.30
CA ASN A 331 3.23 -3.77 53.22
C ASN A 331 1.96 -4.31 52.58
N LEU A 332 1.40 -5.37 53.16
CA LEU A 332 0.02 -5.80 52.98
C LEU A 332 -0.72 -5.43 54.27
N GLY A 333 -1.69 -4.53 54.15
CA GLY A 333 -2.57 -4.11 55.23
C GLY A 333 -4.02 -4.11 54.78
N ASN A 334 -4.79 -5.00 55.43
CA ASN A 334 -6.24 -5.10 55.65
C ASN A 334 -7.21 -5.19 54.48
#